data_AF-G2JB75-F1
#
_entry.id   AF-G2JB75-F1
#
_cell.length_a   1.000
_cell.length_b   1.000
_cell.length_c   1.000
_cell.angle_alpha   90.00
_cell.angle_beta   90.00
_cell.angle_gamma   90.00
#
_symmetry.space_group_name_H-M   'P 1'
#
loop_
_entity.id
_entity.type
_entity.pdbx_description
1 polymer ?
#
loop_
_entity_poly.entity_id
_entity_poly.type
_entity_poly.pdbx_seq_one_letter_code
_entity_poly.pdbx_strand_id
1 'polypeptide(L)'
;MSIVLSQADLDYSGMKKIGRVTISERPDRVWIQVDGFEFDDLPTCRMQGARVIAWARDLLSAQLEAHRVAPGGNIGSCIGLLQEELEEEMKGKAED
;
A
#
# COMPACT_ATOMS: atom_id res chain seq x y z
N MET A 1 2.31 20.50 7.44
CA MET A 1 0.93 20.61 6.91
C MET A 1 0.23 19.29 7.25
N SER A 2 -0.94 19.32 7.88
CA SER A 2 -1.72 18.10 8.16
C SER A 2 -2.80 17.95 7.09
N ILE A 3 -2.88 16.78 6.47
CA ILE A 3 -3.93 16.44 5.49
C ILE A 3 -4.98 15.64 6.25
N VAL A 4 -6.20 16.15 6.31
CA VAL A 4 -7.36 15.44 6.84
C VAL A 4 -8.03 14.72 5.68
N LEU A 5 -8.17 13.40 5.79
CA LEU A 5 -8.81 12.56 4.78
C LEU A 5 -10.33 12.60 4.95
N SER A 6 -11.03 12.74 3.83
CA SER A 6 -12.47 12.59 3.72
C SER A 6 -12.84 11.22 3.13
N GLN A 7 -14.11 10.84 3.18
CA GLN A 7 -14.57 9.56 2.62
C GLN A 7 -14.28 9.46 1.10
N ALA A 8 -14.33 10.57 0.37
CA ALA A 8 -14.06 10.60 -1.07
C ALA A 8 -12.57 10.35 -1.40
N ASP A 9 -11.67 10.54 -0.44
CA ASP A 9 -10.24 10.27 -0.61
C ASP A 9 -9.90 8.77 -0.48
N LEU A 10 -10.86 7.96 -0.02
CA LEU A 10 -10.76 6.50 0.06
C LEU A 10 -11.25 5.80 -1.21
N ASP A 11 -11.78 6.57 -2.16
CA ASP A 11 -12.13 6.05 -3.48
C ASP A 11 -10.86 5.96 -4.33
N TYR A 12 -10.42 4.73 -4.56
CA TYR A 12 -9.25 4.43 -5.39
C TYR A 12 -9.59 4.20 -6.86
N SER A 13 -10.84 4.48 -7.28
CA SER A 13 -11.23 4.39 -8.69
C SER A 13 -10.37 5.27 -9.58
N GLY A 14 -10.13 4.79 -10.80
CA GLY A 14 -9.32 5.48 -11.80
C GLY A 14 -7.81 5.40 -11.56
N MET A 15 -7.33 4.58 -10.62
CA MET A 15 -5.89 4.35 -10.49
C MET A 15 -5.35 3.63 -11.74
N LYS A 16 -4.41 4.27 -12.43
CA LYS A 16 -3.73 3.72 -13.62
C LYS A 16 -2.48 2.96 -13.26
N LYS A 17 -1.77 3.46 -12.26
CA LYS A 17 -0.48 2.92 -11.84
C LYS A 17 -0.37 2.92 -10.33
N ILE A 18 -0.04 1.74 -9.81
CA ILE A 18 0.33 1.57 -8.41
C ILE A 18 1.76 2.11 -8.26
N GLY A 19 1.90 3.11 -7.40
CA GLY A 19 3.21 3.65 -7.06
C GLY A 19 3.89 2.86 -5.94
N ARG A 20 4.88 3.48 -5.32
CA ARG A 20 5.64 2.93 -4.21
C ARG A 20 5.29 3.66 -2.91
N VAL A 21 5.16 2.88 -1.84
CA VAL A 21 5.14 3.40 -0.46
C VAL A 21 6.42 2.94 0.22
N THR A 22 7.21 3.90 0.70
CA THR A 22 8.45 3.64 1.43
C THR A 22 8.28 4.16 2.85
N ILE A 23 8.42 3.27 3.83
CA ILE A 23 8.42 3.61 5.25
C ILE A 23 9.85 3.52 5.74
N SER A 24 10.36 4.61 6.28
CA SER A 24 11.72 4.71 6.80
C SER A 24 11.70 5.29 8.20
N GLU A 25 12.44 4.66 9.12
CA GLU A 25 12.67 5.22 10.43
C GLU A 25 13.80 6.27 10.34
N ARG A 26 13.55 7.45 10.90
CA ARG A 26 14.55 8.51 11.06
C ARG A 26 14.72 8.78 12.56
N PRO A 27 15.86 9.36 12.99
CA PRO A 27 16.14 9.56 14.41
C PRO A 27 15.06 10.33 15.20
N ASP A 28 14.29 11.18 14.54
CA ASP A 28 13.26 12.03 15.15
C ASP A 28 11.82 11.63 14.79
N ARG A 29 11.62 10.73 13.83
CA ARG A 29 10.29 10.42 13.28
C ARG A 29 10.26 9.18 12.41
N VAL A 30 9.07 8.61 12.23
CA VAL A 30 8.78 7.74 11.09
C VAL A 30 8.49 8.63 9.87
N TRP A 31 9.16 8.35 8.76
CA TRP A 31 8.98 9.03 7.48
C TRP A 31 8.33 8.09 6.47
N ILE A 32 7.10 8.42 6.08
CA ILE A 32 6.34 7.71 5.05
C ILE A 32 6.42 8.54 3.76
N GLN A 33 7.05 7.97 2.75
CA GLN A 33 7.14 8.55 1.42
C GLN A 33 6.28 7.75 0.46
N VAL A 34 5.57 8.46 -0.41
CA VAL A 34 4.72 7.89 -1.44
C VAL A 34 5.06 8.54 -2.77
N ASP A 35 5.29 7.74 -3.81
CA ASP A 35 5.69 8.23 -5.12
C ASP A 35 5.25 7.31 -6.26
N GLY A 36 5.20 7.83 -7.49
CA GLY A 36 4.94 7.02 -8.70
C GLY A 36 3.49 6.55 -8.93
N PHE A 37 2.54 7.00 -8.10
CA PHE A 37 1.11 6.74 -8.31
C PHE A 37 0.55 7.60 -9.44
N GLU A 38 -0.30 7.01 -10.27
CA GLU A 38 -1.00 7.72 -11.34
C GLU A 38 -2.49 7.39 -11.29
N PHE A 39 -3.33 8.42 -11.41
CA PHE A 39 -4.79 8.31 -11.44
C PHE A 39 -5.31 8.93 -12.75
N ASP A 40 -6.55 8.58 -13.13
CA ASP A 40 -7.39 9.36 -14.04
C ASP A 40 -7.49 10.80 -13.55
N ASP A 41 -7.85 11.70 -14.46
CA ASP A 41 -7.72 13.15 -14.31
C ASP A 41 -8.45 13.66 -13.05
N LEU A 42 -7.73 13.68 -11.93
CA LEU A 42 -8.25 14.13 -10.65
C LEU A 42 -8.21 15.66 -10.61
N PRO A 43 -9.28 16.32 -10.13
CA PRO A 43 -9.42 17.77 -10.30
C PRO A 43 -8.30 18.62 -9.70
N THR A 44 -7.58 18.10 -8.69
CA THR A 44 -6.54 18.84 -7.99
C THR A 44 -5.39 17.96 -7.50
N CYS A 45 -4.18 18.53 -7.40
CA CYS A 45 -3.02 17.88 -6.77
C CYS A 45 -3.28 17.48 -5.31
N ARG A 46 -4.18 18.20 -4.61
CA ARG A 46 -4.59 17.87 -3.24
C ARG A 46 -5.33 16.54 -3.18
N MET A 47 -6.26 16.30 -4.10
CA MET A 47 -7.02 15.04 -4.16
C MET A 47 -6.11 13.87 -4.53
N GLN A 48 -5.19 14.07 -5.48
CA GLN A 48 -4.16 13.09 -5.80
C GLN A 48 -3.33 12.75 -4.55
N GLY A 49 -2.81 13.76 -3.86
CA GLY A 49 -2.05 13.55 -2.63
C GLY A 49 -2.84 12.85 -1.52
N ALA A 50 -4.11 13.22 -1.32
CA ALA A 50 -4.96 12.61 -0.30
C ALA A 50 -5.22 11.11 -0.58
N ARG A 51 -5.51 10.74 -1.83
CA ARG A 51 -5.71 9.32 -2.22
C ARG A 51 -4.45 8.48 -2.04
N VAL A 52 -3.29 9.02 -2.42
CA VAL A 52 -2.02 8.30 -2.23
C VAL A 52 -1.70 8.11 -0.74
N ILE A 53 -1.96 9.13 0.08
CA ILE A 53 -1.77 9.03 1.54
C ILE A 53 -2.76 8.03 2.15
N ALA A 54 -4.02 8.02 1.72
CA ALA A 54 -5.01 7.04 2.14
C ALA A 54 -4.56 5.61 1.80
N TRP A 55 -4.03 5.39 0.60
CA TRP A 55 -3.48 4.09 0.20
C TRP A 55 -2.32 3.64 1.09
N ALA A 56 -1.37 4.54 1.37
CA ALA A 56 -0.24 4.22 2.26
C ALA A 56 -0.69 3.91 3.69
N ARG A 57 -1.70 4.62 4.21
CA ARG A 57 -2.32 4.32 5.51
C ARG A 57 -2.92 2.91 5.51
N ASP A 58 -3.63 2.55 4.46
CA ASP A 58 -4.32 1.26 4.38
C ASP A 58 -3.31 0.10 4.26
N LEU A 59 -2.24 0.26 3.46
CA LEU A 59 -1.13 -0.71 3.40
C LEU A 59 -0.45 -0.90 4.77
N LEU A 60 -0.15 0.19 5.47
CA LEU A 60 0.46 0.12 6.80
C LEU A 60 -0.49 -0.54 7.82
N SER A 61 -1.77 -0.20 7.77
CA SER A 61 -2.78 -0.78 8.67
C SER A 61 -2.89 -2.28 8.45
N ALA A 62 -2.88 -2.72 7.19
CA ALA A 62 -2.89 -4.12 6.84
C ALA A 62 -1.62 -4.82 7.38
N GLN A 63 -0.42 -4.27 7.14
CA GLN A 63 0.84 -4.87 7.62
C GLN A 63 0.87 -5.02 9.15
N LEU A 64 0.40 -3.98 9.88
CA LEU A 64 0.30 -4.03 11.33
C LEU A 64 -0.67 -5.13 11.79
N GLU A 65 -1.77 -5.32 11.08
CA GLU A 65 -2.73 -6.37 11.40
C GLU A 65 -2.15 -7.77 11.14
N ALA A 66 -1.42 -7.97 10.03
CA ALA A 66 -0.73 -9.23 9.76
C ALA A 66 0.27 -9.59 10.88
N HIS A 67 1.04 -8.61 11.35
CA HIS A 67 1.96 -8.79 12.49
C HIS A 67 1.25 -9.06 13.83
N ARG A 68 0.03 -8.54 14.02
CA ARG A 68 -0.77 -8.84 15.22
C ARG A 68 -1.30 -10.27 15.21
N VAL A 69 -1.70 -10.78 14.05
CA VAL A 69 -2.21 -12.14 13.91
C VAL A 69 -1.09 -13.16 14.14
N ALA A 70 0.11 -12.91 13.60
CA ALA A 70 1.28 -13.76 13.82
C ALA A 70 2.57 -12.92 13.87
N PRO A 71 3.50 -13.18 14.82
CA PRO A 71 4.82 -12.56 14.80
C PRO A 71 5.52 -12.83 13.46
N GLY A 72 5.96 -11.77 12.78
CA GLY A 72 6.55 -11.88 11.43
C GLY A 72 5.54 -12.02 10.29
N GLY A 73 4.23 -12.00 10.57
CA GLY A 73 3.18 -12.03 9.56
C GLY A 73 3.33 -10.93 8.52
N ASN A 74 3.17 -11.28 7.24
CA ASN A 74 3.42 -10.37 6.13
C ASN A 74 2.25 -10.41 5.13
N ILE A 75 2.11 -9.37 4.32
CA ILE A 75 1.04 -9.27 3.32
C ILE A 75 1.64 -9.41 1.93
N GLY A 76 1.13 -10.40 1.19
CA GLY A 76 1.39 -10.58 -0.23
C GLY A 76 0.17 -10.16 -1.06
N SER A 77 0.43 -9.77 -2.31
CA SER A 77 -0.60 -9.65 -3.33
C SER A 77 -0.13 -10.43 -4.55
N CYS A 78 -1.05 -11.16 -5.18
CA CYS A 78 -0.77 -12.03 -6.31
C CYS A 78 -1.64 -11.56 -7.46
N ILE A 79 -1.18 -10.52 -8.15
CA ILE A 79 -1.88 -9.94 -9.29
C ILE A 79 -1.38 -10.66 -10.55
N GLY A 80 -2.30 -11.25 -11.30
CA GLY A 80 -1.99 -11.88 -12.58
C GLY A 80 -1.46 -13.31 -12.50
N LEU A 81 -1.50 -13.93 -11.32
CA LEU A 81 -1.25 -15.36 -11.13
C LEU A 81 -2.57 -16.09 -10.91
N LEU A 82 -2.72 -17.24 -11.55
CA LEU A 82 -3.76 -18.21 -11.19
C LEU A 82 -3.42 -18.80 -9.82
N GLN A 83 -4.45 -19.26 -9.09
CA GLN A 83 -4.26 -19.77 -7.73
C GLN A 83 -3.30 -20.97 -7.66
N GLU A 84 -3.28 -21.82 -8.69
CA GLU A 84 -2.34 -22.94 -8.80
C GLU A 84 -0.88 -22.47 -8.92
N GLU A 85 -0.61 -21.43 -9.71
CA GLU A 85 0.74 -20.86 -9.89
C GLU A 85 1.25 -20.21 -8.60
N LEU A 86 0.35 -19.59 -7.84
CA LEU A 86 0.66 -19.04 -6.53
C LEU A 86 1.04 -20.14 -5.53
N GLU A 87 0.28 -21.24 -5.50
CA GLU A 87 0.55 -22.36 -4.61
C GLU A 87 1.90 -23.04 -4.92
N GLU A 88 2.33 -23.06 -6.19
CA GLU A 88 3.67 -23.53 -6.56
C GLU A 88 4.78 -22.56 -6.12
N GLU A 89 4.63 -21.25 -6.33
CA GLU A 89 5.62 -20.27 -5.85
C GLU A 89 5.75 -20.28 -4.31
N MET A 90 4.65 -20.48 -3.59
CA MET A 90 4.66 -20.55 -2.13
C MET A 90 5.35 -21.80 -1.60
N LYS A 91 5.29 -22.93 -2.32
CA LYS A 91 6.03 -24.15 -1.96
C LYS A 91 7.55 -23.94 -2.08
N GLY A 92 8.01 -23.24 -3.12
CA GLY A 92 9.44 -22.97 -3.33
C GLY A 92 10.09 -22.04 -2.29
N LYS A 93 9.31 -21.21 -1.60
CA LYS A 93 9.81 -20.28 -0.55
C LYS A 93 9.85 -20.86 0.85
N ALA A 94 9.30 -22.06 1.08
CA ALA A 94 9.31 -22.72 2.38
C ALA A 94 10.55 -23.60 2.60
N GLU A 95 11.40 -23.76 1.58
CA GLU A 95 12.58 -24.64 1.59
C GLU A 95 13.94 -23.90 1.75
N ASP A 96 13.93 -22.56 1.84
CA ASP A 96 15.08 -21.70 2.17
C ASP A 96 14.96 -21.13 3.60
#